data_AF-A0A9K3PGW0-F1
#
_entry.id   AF-A0A9K3PGW0-F1
#
_cell.length_a   1.000
_cell.length_b   1.000
_cell.length_c   1.000
_cell.angle_alpha   90.00
_cell.angle_beta   90.00
_cell.angle_gamma   90.00
#
_symmetry.space_group_name_H-M   'P 1'
#
loop_
_entity.id
_entity.type
_entity.pdbx_description
1 polymer ?
#
loop_
_entity_poly.entity_id
_entity_poly.type
_entity_poly.pdbx_seq_one_letter_code
_entity_poly.pdbx_strand_id
1 'polypeptide(L)'
;MVFGLQQSFVSFATSFGRYHHYLDTPSSVFQSSVTPLGRPWSPGNDDSLFAMAASPSDFADYSQAAVSFFTSIRVPASLIAGNAITAFFVLTKRTQAPENESSKLSIFVLFLYQALSMASLLLSFNTIVTTTNAANSLMVRPQNPMAHSAYEFLMREMPYEFLSTKWAFYSSIFCFLGSVACRALLDFNLLKRKRIRSALMVLFSMGGLTSNMLHMVNASVSHTEYCNFWAMTVGVMQLFWERICKKKGLVLVSSLMWNVAAFITFLSLIPRMFHYTDIKESDMMIAPDGIKTNKKWRKPIGD
;
A
#
# COMPACT_ATOMS: atom_id res chain seq x y z
N MET A 1 -5.71 -12.48 -16.62
CA MET A 1 -5.45 -12.28 -15.17
C MET A 1 -5.29 -13.60 -14.39
N VAL A 2 -6.01 -14.68 -14.70
CA VAL A 2 -5.90 -15.96 -13.97
C VAL A 2 -4.54 -16.66 -14.14
N PHE A 3 -3.89 -16.52 -15.32
CA PHE A 3 -2.55 -17.09 -15.56
C PHE A 3 -1.40 -16.46 -14.75
N GLY A 4 -1.56 -15.21 -14.26
CA GLY A 4 -0.53 -14.55 -13.44
C GLY A 4 -0.48 -15.06 -11.99
N LEU A 5 -1.60 -15.58 -11.48
CA LEU A 5 -1.69 -16.12 -10.11
C LEU A 5 -1.00 -17.48 -9.97
N GLN A 6 -1.05 -18.32 -11.01
CA GLN A 6 -0.37 -19.63 -10.99
C GLN A 6 1.16 -19.50 -11.07
N GLN A 7 1.68 -18.59 -11.90
CA GLN A 7 3.13 -18.34 -11.94
C GLN A 7 3.66 -17.73 -10.63
N SER A 8 2.84 -16.92 -9.94
CA SER A 8 3.21 -16.35 -8.64
C SER A 8 3.36 -17.42 -7.55
N PHE A 9 2.56 -18.50 -7.60
CA PHE A 9 2.63 -19.59 -6.62
C PHE A 9 3.87 -20.48 -6.80
N VAL A 10 4.27 -20.76 -8.04
CA VAL A 10 5.49 -21.52 -8.35
C VAL A 10 6.76 -20.70 -8.03
N SER A 11 6.71 -19.38 -8.27
CA SER A 11 7.79 -18.47 -7.87
C SER A 11 7.91 -18.31 -6.34
N PHE A 12 6.77 -18.41 -5.63
CA PHE A 12 6.73 -18.42 -4.16
C PHE A 12 7.38 -19.66 -3.56
N ALA A 13 7.11 -20.86 -4.10
CA ALA A 13 7.71 -22.11 -3.62
C ALA A 13 9.23 -22.20 -3.88
N THR A 14 9.70 -21.63 -5.00
CA THR A 14 11.12 -21.63 -5.37
C THR A 14 11.94 -20.54 -4.65
N SER A 15 11.32 -19.42 -4.28
CA SER A 15 11.96 -18.42 -3.41
C SER A 15 12.19 -18.94 -1.99
N PHE A 16 11.27 -19.76 -1.45
CA PHE A 16 11.35 -20.29 -0.08
C PHE A 16 12.64 -21.09 0.18
N GLY A 17 13.19 -21.77 -0.84
CA GLY A 17 14.45 -22.52 -0.72
C GLY A 17 15.73 -21.68 -0.78
N ARG A 18 15.68 -20.44 -1.30
CA ARG A 18 16.89 -19.61 -1.50
C ARG A 18 17.19 -18.65 -0.34
N TYR A 19 16.19 -18.27 0.46
CA TYR A 19 16.39 -17.35 1.58
C TYR A 19 17.16 -17.96 2.76
N HIS A 20 17.12 -19.28 2.94
CA HIS A 20 17.90 -19.94 3.98
C HIS A 20 19.42 -19.93 3.72
N HIS A 21 19.86 -19.64 2.50
CA HIS A 21 21.28 -19.73 2.11
C HIS A 21 22.01 -18.37 2.12
N TYR A 22 21.30 -17.25 2.27
CA TYR A 22 21.88 -15.90 2.27
C TYR A 22 22.16 -15.32 3.67
N LEU A 23 21.69 -15.97 4.74
CA LEU A 23 22.03 -15.58 6.11
C LEU A 23 23.46 -15.99 6.51
N ASP A 24 24.15 -16.81 5.70
CA ASP A 24 25.50 -17.33 5.99
C ASP A 24 26.58 -16.84 5.00
N THR A 25 26.27 -15.94 4.06
CA THR A 25 27.29 -15.41 3.14
C THR A 25 28.14 -14.33 3.83
N PRO A 26 29.47 -14.54 4.01
CA PRO A 26 30.35 -13.51 4.56
C PRO A 26 30.41 -12.29 3.65
N SER A 27 30.19 -11.11 4.24
CA SER A 27 30.16 -9.79 3.63
C SER A 27 31.55 -9.32 3.18
N SER A 28 32.14 -9.98 2.17
CA SER A 28 33.50 -9.70 1.71
C SER A 28 33.57 -9.15 0.28
N VAL A 29 32.64 -8.29 -0.17
CA VAL A 29 32.85 -7.54 -1.43
C VAL A 29 32.08 -6.20 -1.40
N PHE A 30 32.61 -5.18 -0.71
CA PHE A 30 32.29 -3.77 -1.01
C PHE A 30 33.40 -2.84 -0.48
N GLN A 31 34.61 -2.98 -1.02
CA GLN A 31 35.62 -1.92 -0.90
C GLN A 31 35.28 -0.81 -1.88
N SER A 32 34.51 0.17 -1.43
CA SER A 32 34.42 1.46 -2.12
C SER A 32 35.62 2.32 -1.71
N SER A 33 36.46 2.62 -2.69
CA SER A 33 37.66 3.42 -2.59
C SER A 33 37.30 4.89 -2.35
N VAL A 34 37.17 5.28 -1.08
CA VAL A 34 37.24 6.69 -0.69
C VAL A 34 38.72 7.06 -0.62
N THR A 35 39.22 7.69 -1.67
CA THR A 35 40.54 8.32 -1.69
C THR A 35 40.53 9.57 -0.79
N PRO A 36 41.29 9.61 0.32
CA PRO A 36 41.41 10.82 1.10
C PRO A 36 42.30 11.82 0.36
N LEU A 37 41.73 12.96 -0.01
CA LEU A 37 42.47 14.11 -0.54
C LEU A 37 43.50 14.56 0.51
N GLY A 38 44.75 14.63 0.05
CA GLY A 38 45.96 14.64 0.87
C GLY A 38 46.02 15.75 1.92
N ARG A 39 46.41 15.35 3.14
CA ARG A 39 47.04 16.27 4.09
C ARG A 39 48.54 16.33 3.80
N PRO A 40 49.17 17.51 3.91
CA PRO A 40 50.61 17.66 3.75
C PRO A 40 51.36 16.86 4.83
N TRP A 41 52.35 16.12 4.37
CA TRP A 41 53.22 15.24 5.16
C TRP A 41 54.12 16.09 6.07
N SER A 42 54.04 15.89 7.39
CA SER A 42 54.93 16.51 8.37
C SER A 42 55.95 15.46 8.84
N PRO A 43 57.26 15.63 8.60
CA PRO A 43 58.26 14.66 9.00
C PRO A 43 58.65 14.89 10.47
N GLY A 44 58.61 13.83 11.28
CA GLY A 44 59.32 13.78 12.56
C GLY A 44 58.50 13.23 13.73
N ASN A 45 58.44 11.90 13.86
CA ASN A 45 58.63 11.14 15.11
C ASN A 45 58.31 9.66 14.85
N ASP A 46 59.34 8.82 14.82
CA ASP A 46 59.27 7.43 14.34
C ASP A 46 58.89 6.41 15.44
N ASP A 47 58.41 6.87 16.61
CA ASP A 47 58.00 6.00 17.72
C ASP A 47 56.48 5.69 17.77
N SER A 48 55.69 6.20 16.82
CA SER A 48 54.21 6.07 16.81
C SER A 48 53.65 4.94 15.93
N LEU A 49 54.49 4.03 15.42
CA LEU A 49 54.09 3.06 14.40
C LEU A 49 53.20 1.90 14.90
N PHE A 50 53.07 1.72 16.22
CA PHE A 50 52.23 0.69 16.84
C PHE A 50 50.99 1.22 17.60
N ALA A 51 50.75 2.54 17.59
CA ALA A 51 49.62 3.17 18.29
C ALA A 51 48.45 3.57 17.38
N MET A 52 48.45 3.17 16.10
CA MET A 52 47.26 3.23 15.23
C MET A 52 46.30 2.04 15.48
N ALA A 53 46.16 1.62 16.74
CA ALA A 53 44.95 0.95 17.17
C ALA A 53 43.84 1.97 17.01
N ALA A 54 43.06 1.83 15.93
CA ALA A 54 41.93 2.68 15.59
C ALA A 54 41.15 3.01 16.86
N SER A 55 41.10 4.30 17.22
CA SER A 55 40.35 4.73 18.38
C SER A 55 38.93 4.20 18.23
N PRO A 56 38.38 3.47 19.23
CA PRO A 56 37.05 2.84 19.15
C PRO A 56 35.88 3.85 19.14
N SER A 57 36.12 5.11 18.73
CA SER A 57 35.24 6.25 18.91
C SER A 57 34.48 6.71 17.67
N ASP A 58 34.78 6.22 16.47
CA ASP A 58 34.19 6.77 15.23
C ASP A 58 33.25 5.79 14.53
N PHE A 59 32.55 4.95 15.31
CA PHE A 59 31.40 4.25 14.75
C PHE A 59 30.25 5.24 14.56
N ALA A 60 29.86 5.46 13.32
CA ALA A 60 28.80 6.39 12.98
C ALA A 60 27.47 5.93 13.60
N ASP A 61 26.86 6.77 14.43
CA ASP A 61 25.51 6.56 14.95
C ASP A 61 24.48 6.88 13.85
N TYR A 62 23.83 5.84 13.33
CA TYR A 62 22.77 5.95 12.31
C TYR A 62 21.34 6.00 12.90
N SER A 63 21.19 6.01 14.22
CA SER A 63 19.88 5.99 14.87
C SER A 63 19.05 7.23 14.54
N GLN A 64 19.68 8.40 14.51
CA GLN A 64 19.00 9.65 14.15
C GLN A 64 18.48 9.61 12.71
N ALA A 65 19.28 9.07 11.78
CA ALA A 65 18.87 8.88 10.39
C ALA A 65 17.70 7.89 10.27
N ALA A 66 17.74 6.80 11.05
CA ALA A 66 16.65 5.83 11.13
C ALA A 66 15.34 6.43 11.68
N VAL A 67 15.42 7.24 12.73
CA VAL A 67 14.26 7.98 13.30
C VAL A 67 13.70 8.97 12.28
N SER A 68 14.59 9.67 11.56
CA SER A 68 14.20 10.59 10.48
C SER A 68 13.46 9.87 9.36
N PHE A 69 13.92 8.68 8.95
CA PHE A 69 13.22 7.84 7.97
C PHE A 69 11.77 7.54 8.41
N PHE A 70 11.56 7.02 9.62
CA PHE A 70 10.21 6.71 10.10
C PHE A 70 9.33 7.97 10.22
N THR A 71 9.91 9.10 10.64
CA THR A 71 9.19 10.37 10.76
C THR A 71 8.75 10.92 9.40
N SER A 72 9.62 10.82 8.38
CA SER A 72 9.33 11.28 7.02
C SER A 72 8.19 10.51 6.34
N ILE A 73 7.96 9.25 6.73
CA ILE A 73 6.82 8.44 6.26
C ILE A 73 5.57 8.69 7.11
N ARG A 74 5.73 8.86 8.43
CA ARG A 74 4.61 9.00 9.38
C ARG A 74 3.74 10.24 9.11
N VAL A 75 4.36 11.37 8.79
CA VAL A 75 3.63 12.63 8.54
C VAL A 75 2.69 12.52 7.32
N PRO A 76 3.15 12.14 6.11
CA PRO A 76 2.26 11.99 4.97
C PRO A 76 1.21 10.88 5.19
N ALA A 77 1.55 9.79 5.87
CA ALA A 77 0.57 8.76 6.24
C ALA A 77 -0.57 9.32 7.11
N SER A 78 -0.26 10.23 8.05
CA SER A 78 -1.26 10.89 8.89
C SER A 78 -2.20 11.78 8.09
N LEU A 79 -1.68 12.48 7.07
CA LEU A 79 -2.50 13.29 6.15
C LEU A 79 -3.44 12.41 5.30
N ILE A 80 -2.93 11.29 4.78
CA ILE A 80 -3.76 10.32 4.03
C ILE A 80 -4.87 9.76 4.92
N ALA A 81 -4.54 9.37 6.16
CA ALA A 81 -5.53 8.88 7.11
C ALA A 81 -6.62 9.92 7.40
N GLY A 82 -6.27 11.17 7.70
CA GLY A 82 -7.24 12.24 7.96
C GLY A 82 -8.18 12.50 6.78
N ASN A 83 -7.63 12.51 5.56
CA ASN A 83 -8.43 12.66 4.34
C ASN A 83 -9.36 11.47 4.10
N ALA A 84 -8.89 10.23 4.35
CA ALA A 84 -9.70 9.02 4.21
C ALA A 84 -10.88 8.98 5.22
N ILE A 85 -10.67 9.43 6.47
CA ILE A 85 -11.76 9.55 7.46
C ILE A 85 -12.84 10.50 6.96
N THR A 86 -12.43 11.68 6.48
CA THR A 86 -13.36 12.70 5.99
C THR A 86 -14.17 12.17 4.79
N ALA A 87 -13.50 11.48 3.87
CA ALA A 87 -14.12 10.81 2.73
C ALA A 87 -15.20 9.79 3.16
N PHE A 88 -14.95 9.03 4.22
CA PHE A 88 -15.90 8.05 4.74
C PHE A 88 -17.22 8.68 5.23
N PHE A 89 -17.15 9.82 5.94
CA PHE A 89 -18.33 10.53 6.43
C PHE A 89 -19.13 11.27 5.36
N VAL A 90 -18.49 11.70 4.27
CA VAL A 90 -19.21 12.31 3.14
C VAL A 90 -20.14 11.29 2.47
N LEU A 91 -19.76 10.02 2.48
CA LEU A 91 -20.44 8.99 1.72
C LEU A 91 -21.67 8.41 2.42
N THR A 92 -21.69 8.37 3.76
CA THR A 92 -22.84 7.88 4.53
C THR A 92 -24.13 8.65 4.21
N LYS A 93 -24.00 9.93 3.84
CA LYS A 93 -25.14 10.74 3.37
C LYS A 93 -25.71 10.27 2.03
N ARG A 94 -24.86 9.77 1.12
CA ARG A 94 -25.29 9.32 -0.21
C ARG A 94 -25.94 7.94 -0.20
N THR A 95 -25.54 7.07 0.71
CA THR A 95 -26.14 5.74 0.84
C THR A 95 -27.59 5.77 1.33
N GLN A 96 -28.04 6.86 1.97
CA GLN A 96 -29.39 6.99 2.50
C GLN A 96 -30.44 7.43 1.46
N ALA A 97 -30.02 8.01 0.33
CA ALA A 97 -30.91 8.46 -0.72
C ALA A 97 -30.43 7.94 -2.09
N PRO A 98 -30.61 6.63 -2.38
CA PRO A 98 -30.35 6.12 -3.71
C PRO A 98 -31.37 6.78 -4.67
N GLU A 99 -30.94 7.79 -5.42
CA GLU A 99 -31.72 8.30 -6.54
C GLU A 99 -32.08 7.12 -7.44
N ASN A 100 -33.37 7.00 -7.81
CA ASN A 100 -34.00 5.81 -8.38
C ASN A 100 -33.40 5.28 -9.71
N GLU A 101 -32.35 5.91 -10.25
CA GLU A 101 -31.68 5.56 -11.51
C GLU A 101 -30.21 5.11 -11.35
N SER A 102 -29.82 4.56 -10.20
CA SER A 102 -28.43 4.11 -10.01
C SER A 102 -28.10 2.89 -10.88
N SER A 103 -27.31 3.10 -11.94
CA SER A 103 -26.75 2.04 -12.79
C SER A 103 -25.91 1.05 -11.97
N LYS A 104 -25.91 -0.23 -12.36
CA LYS A 104 -25.12 -1.35 -11.77
C LYS A 104 -23.67 -0.94 -11.49
N LEU A 105 -23.05 -0.27 -12.46
CA LEU A 105 -21.68 0.21 -12.38
C LEU A 105 -21.48 1.26 -11.28
N SER A 106 -22.48 2.11 -11.03
CA SER A 106 -22.38 3.14 -9.99
C SER A 106 -22.35 2.52 -8.59
N ILE A 107 -23.14 1.47 -8.35
CA ILE A 107 -23.13 0.74 -7.07
C ILE A 107 -21.79 0.03 -6.88
N PHE A 108 -21.27 -0.61 -7.94
CA PHE A 108 -19.95 -1.24 -7.91
C PHE A 108 -18.82 -0.24 -7.61
N VAL A 109 -18.79 0.91 -8.30
CA VAL A 109 -17.79 1.96 -8.07
C VAL A 109 -17.92 2.56 -6.67
N LEU A 110 -19.14 2.68 -6.14
CA LEU A 110 -19.38 3.12 -4.76
C LEU A 110 -18.79 2.14 -3.73
N PHE A 111 -18.99 0.84 -3.94
CA PHE A 111 -18.42 -0.19 -3.08
C PHE A 111 -16.89 -0.21 -3.16
N LEU A 112 -16.34 -0.17 -4.38
CA LEU A 112 -14.89 -0.12 -4.60
C LEU A 112 -14.27 1.11 -3.94
N TYR A 113 -14.93 2.26 -4.06
CA TYR A 113 -14.53 3.50 -3.38
C TYR A 113 -14.46 3.32 -1.86
N GLN A 114 -15.50 2.76 -1.23
CA GLN A 114 -15.54 2.51 0.21
C GLN A 114 -14.42 1.55 0.65
N ALA A 115 -14.25 0.46 -0.09
CA ALA A 115 -13.23 -0.55 0.19
C ALA A 115 -11.81 0.02 0.11
N LEU A 116 -11.51 0.77 -0.96
CA LEU A 116 -10.20 1.41 -1.13
C LEU A 116 -9.95 2.51 -0.10
N SER A 117 -10.97 3.29 0.25
CA SER A 117 -10.86 4.33 1.28
C SER A 117 -10.58 3.72 2.66
N MET A 118 -11.32 2.67 3.05
CA MET A 118 -11.10 1.96 4.31
C MET A 118 -9.74 1.25 4.34
N ALA A 119 -9.34 0.59 3.24
CA ALA A 119 -8.03 -0.03 3.14
C ALA A 119 -6.90 1.00 3.29
N SER A 120 -7.02 2.14 2.60
CA SER A 120 -6.05 3.25 2.71
C SER A 120 -5.95 3.78 4.14
N LEU A 121 -7.09 3.95 4.82
CA LEU A 121 -7.15 4.36 6.22
C LEU A 121 -6.40 3.40 7.14
N LEU A 122 -6.74 2.10 7.07
CA LEU A 122 -6.16 1.08 7.93
C LEU A 122 -4.65 0.90 7.70
N LEU A 123 -4.21 0.92 6.43
CA LEU A 123 -2.80 0.85 6.08
C LEU A 123 -2.02 2.08 6.56
N SER A 124 -2.64 3.26 6.49
CA SER A 124 -2.03 4.50 7.00
C SER A 124 -1.89 4.46 8.53
N PHE A 125 -2.92 4.01 9.26
CA PHE A 125 -2.83 3.82 10.71
C PHE A 125 -1.77 2.79 11.08
N ASN A 126 -1.71 1.65 10.37
CA ASN A 126 -0.67 0.65 10.60
C ASN A 126 0.74 1.24 10.41
N THR A 127 0.92 2.10 9.40
CA THR A 127 2.16 2.83 9.16
C THR A 127 2.50 3.76 10.33
N ILE A 128 1.54 4.53 10.83
CA ILE A 128 1.75 5.47 11.96
C ILE A 128 2.11 4.72 13.26
N VAL A 129 1.42 3.63 13.55
CA VAL A 129 1.68 2.82 14.76
C VAL A 129 3.04 2.13 14.65
N THR A 130 3.35 1.51 13.51
CA THR A 130 4.62 0.79 13.31
C THR A 130 5.82 1.73 13.33
N THR A 131 5.73 2.88 12.65
CA THR A 131 6.79 3.92 12.68
C THR A 131 7.03 4.45 14.09
N THR A 132 5.98 4.70 14.86
CA THR A 132 6.08 5.20 16.24
C THR A 132 6.68 4.15 17.16
N ASN A 133 6.25 2.88 17.04
CA ASN A 133 6.82 1.79 17.81
C ASN A 133 8.30 1.54 17.47
N ALA A 134 8.67 1.62 16.19
CA ALA A 134 10.05 1.48 15.73
C ALA A 134 10.93 2.62 16.26
N ALA A 135 10.47 3.86 16.18
CA ALA A 135 11.19 5.02 16.72
C ALA A 135 11.41 4.90 18.23
N ASN A 136 10.39 4.50 19.00
CA ASN A 136 10.53 4.27 20.43
C ASN A 136 11.49 3.11 20.75
N SER A 137 11.46 2.04 19.95
CA SER A 137 12.36 0.89 20.13
C SER A 137 13.82 1.27 19.88
N LEU A 138 14.10 2.17 18.94
CA LEU A 138 15.44 2.69 18.67
C LEU A 138 16.02 3.52 19.82
N MET A 139 15.17 4.17 20.62
CA MET A 139 15.63 4.94 21.79
C MET A 139 16.04 4.06 22.97
N VAL A 140 15.50 2.84 23.06
CA VAL A 140 15.71 1.95 24.22
C VAL A 140 16.80 0.91 23.95
N ARG A 141 16.97 0.47 22.70
CA ARG A 141 17.90 -0.62 22.38
C ARG A 141 19.34 -0.10 22.23
N PRO A 142 20.34 -0.84 22.78
CA PRO A 142 21.73 -0.55 22.49
C PRO A 142 22.00 -0.71 20.99
N GLN A 143 22.70 0.26 20.42
CA GLN A 143 22.92 0.33 18.98
C GLN A 143 24.15 -0.49 18.59
N ASN A 144 24.04 -1.22 17.49
CA ASN A 144 25.16 -1.97 16.95
C ASN A 144 25.97 -1.09 15.99
N PRO A 145 27.22 -0.74 16.32
CA PRO A 145 28.04 0.20 15.55
C PRO A 145 28.47 -0.31 14.16
N MET A 146 28.27 -1.59 13.84
CA MET A 146 28.83 -2.21 12.63
C MET A 146 28.00 -2.01 11.35
N ALA A 147 27.22 -0.93 11.21
CA ALA A 147 26.47 -0.69 9.97
C ALA A 147 27.22 0.31 9.08
N HIS A 148 27.25 0.10 7.76
CA HIS A 148 27.87 1.07 6.83
C HIS A 148 26.88 2.17 6.39
N SER A 149 25.59 1.96 6.59
CA SER A 149 24.54 2.92 6.26
C SER A 149 23.31 2.79 7.16
N ALA A 150 22.50 3.84 7.24
CA ALA A 150 21.22 3.82 7.95
C ALA A 150 20.24 2.78 7.37
N TYR A 151 20.31 2.52 6.07
CA TYR A 151 19.51 1.49 5.41
C TYR A 151 19.90 0.08 5.89
N GLU A 152 21.19 -0.22 5.89
CA GLU A 152 21.72 -1.51 6.36
C GLU A 152 21.42 -1.72 7.85
N PHE A 153 21.58 -0.66 8.66
CA PHE A 153 21.19 -0.66 10.07
C PHE A 153 19.72 -1.04 10.27
N LEU A 154 18.81 -0.41 9.51
CA LEU A 154 17.37 -0.69 9.59
C LEU A 154 17.03 -2.12 9.16
N MET A 155 17.65 -2.62 8.10
CA MET A 155 17.43 -3.99 7.64
C MET A 155 17.95 -5.03 8.62
N ARG A 156 19.11 -4.81 9.25
CA ARG A 156 19.70 -5.76 10.19
C ARG A 156 18.94 -5.78 11.53
N GLU A 157 18.68 -4.62 12.10
CA GLU A 157 18.14 -4.53 13.47
C GLU A 157 16.61 -4.59 13.52
N MET A 158 15.92 -4.10 12.49
CA MET A 158 14.46 -3.97 12.47
C MET A 158 13.85 -4.27 11.08
N PRO A 159 14.12 -5.45 10.48
CA PRO A 159 13.71 -5.76 9.11
C PRO A 159 12.19 -5.67 8.92
N TYR A 160 11.42 -6.13 9.91
CA TYR A 160 9.96 -6.11 9.83
C TYR A 160 9.41 -4.68 9.89
N GLU A 161 9.84 -3.87 10.85
CA GLU A 161 9.36 -2.50 11.02
C GLU A 161 9.68 -1.66 9.78
N PHE A 162 10.89 -1.84 9.22
CA PHE A 162 11.30 -1.19 7.98
C PHE A 162 10.43 -1.61 6.79
N LEU A 163 10.36 -2.92 6.52
CA LEU A 163 9.69 -3.45 5.33
C LEU A 163 8.17 -3.26 5.39
N SER A 164 7.57 -3.52 6.57
CA SER A 164 6.13 -3.38 6.79
C SER A 164 5.68 -1.92 6.67
N THR A 165 6.43 -0.97 7.25
CA THR A 165 6.15 0.47 7.13
C THR A 165 6.18 0.91 5.67
N LYS A 166 7.25 0.55 4.94
CA LYS A 166 7.43 0.94 3.53
C LYS A 166 6.32 0.35 2.65
N TRP A 167 6.00 -0.93 2.84
CA TRP A 167 4.93 -1.60 2.12
C TRP A 167 3.54 -1.03 2.42
N ALA A 168 3.20 -0.85 3.70
CA ALA A 168 1.91 -0.32 4.12
C ALA A 168 1.71 1.11 3.62
N PHE A 169 2.75 1.94 3.67
CA PHE A 169 2.70 3.31 3.17
C PHE A 169 2.40 3.37 1.68
N TYR A 170 3.17 2.69 0.83
CA TYR A 170 2.92 2.71 -0.62
C TYR A 170 1.56 2.09 -0.98
N SER A 171 1.18 0.99 -0.33
CA SER A 171 -0.15 0.39 -0.50
C SER A 171 -1.26 1.39 -0.16
N SER A 172 -1.09 2.16 0.93
CA SER A 172 -2.05 3.18 1.34
C SER A 172 -2.21 4.29 0.31
N ILE A 173 -1.11 4.72 -0.33
CA ILE A 173 -1.12 5.73 -1.40
C ILE A 173 -1.87 5.20 -2.62
N PHE A 174 -1.59 3.97 -3.07
CA PHE A 174 -2.29 3.40 -4.22
C PHE A 174 -3.80 3.24 -3.96
N CYS A 175 -4.17 2.76 -2.78
CA CYS A 175 -5.58 2.69 -2.38
C CYS A 175 -6.22 4.09 -2.29
N PHE A 176 -5.49 5.09 -1.78
CA PHE A 176 -5.97 6.47 -1.70
C PHE A 176 -6.23 7.06 -3.10
N LEU A 177 -5.27 6.94 -4.03
CA LEU A 177 -5.42 7.43 -5.40
C LEU A 177 -6.57 6.72 -6.13
N GLY A 178 -6.70 5.41 -5.95
CA GLY A 178 -7.84 4.66 -6.49
C GLY A 178 -9.17 5.15 -5.92
N SER A 179 -9.24 5.41 -4.62
CA SER A 179 -10.41 6.01 -3.98
C SER A 179 -10.74 7.40 -4.53
N VAL A 180 -9.74 8.27 -4.73
CA VAL A 180 -9.93 9.60 -5.34
C VAL A 180 -10.46 9.48 -6.77
N ALA A 181 -9.95 8.54 -7.57
CA ALA A 181 -10.44 8.28 -8.92
C ALA A 181 -11.91 7.82 -8.91
N CYS A 182 -12.26 6.86 -8.05
CA CYS A 182 -13.65 6.40 -7.91
C CYS A 182 -14.57 7.54 -7.44
N ARG A 183 -14.12 8.39 -6.51
CA ARG A 183 -14.87 9.57 -6.08
C ARG A 183 -15.14 10.53 -7.22
N ALA A 184 -14.13 10.85 -8.03
CA ALA A 184 -14.30 11.72 -9.19
C ALA A 184 -15.32 11.14 -10.19
N LEU A 185 -15.30 9.83 -10.43
CA LEU A 185 -16.29 9.17 -11.28
C LEU A 185 -17.73 9.32 -10.77
N LEU A 186 -17.92 9.23 -9.45
CA LEU A 186 -19.22 9.35 -8.80
C LEU A 186 -19.69 10.82 -8.71
N ASP A 187 -18.84 11.73 -8.22
CA ASP A 187 -19.18 13.15 -8.01
C ASP A 187 -19.58 13.86 -9.31
N PHE A 188 -18.93 13.54 -10.42
CA PHE A 188 -19.22 14.14 -11.72
C PHE A 188 -20.22 13.34 -12.58
N ASN A 189 -20.78 12.25 -12.03
CA ASN A 189 -21.71 11.35 -12.73
C ASN A 189 -21.14 10.90 -14.10
N LEU A 190 -19.84 10.59 -14.16
CA LEU A 190 -19.14 10.27 -15.41
C LEU A 190 -19.51 8.90 -15.98
N LEU A 191 -20.16 8.06 -15.18
CA LEU A 191 -20.65 6.73 -15.57
C LEU A 191 -21.86 6.78 -16.51
N LYS A 192 -22.44 7.95 -16.79
CA LYS A 192 -23.49 8.10 -17.80
C LYS A 192 -22.90 7.84 -19.20
N ARG A 193 -23.62 7.10 -20.06
CA ARG A 193 -23.16 6.70 -21.41
C ARG A 193 -22.63 7.87 -22.25
N LYS A 194 -23.22 9.06 -22.12
CA LYS A 194 -22.80 10.29 -22.83
C LYS A 194 -21.43 10.85 -22.38
N ARG A 195 -20.95 10.50 -21.18
CA ARG A 195 -19.74 11.05 -20.53
C ARG A 195 -18.60 10.04 -20.34
N ILE A 196 -18.73 8.85 -20.94
CA ILE A 196 -17.75 7.77 -20.76
C ILE A 196 -16.33 8.14 -21.21
N ARG A 197 -16.18 9.01 -22.21
CA ARG A 197 -14.86 9.51 -22.66
C ARG A 197 -14.15 10.29 -21.55
N SER A 198 -14.88 11.14 -20.83
CA SER A 198 -14.34 11.89 -19.68
C SER A 198 -13.99 10.95 -18.53
N ALA A 199 -14.82 9.93 -18.26
CA ALA A 199 -14.50 8.89 -17.27
C ALA A 199 -13.17 8.18 -17.60
N LEU A 200 -12.99 7.78 -18.86
CA LEU A 200 -11.77 7.14 -19.32
C LEU A 200 -10.56 8.06 -19.19
N MET A 201 -10.68 9.35 -19.52
CA MET A 201 -9.58 10.30 -19.33
C MET A 201 -9.14 10.41 -17.86
N VAL A 202 -10.10 10.48 -16.92
CA VAL A 202 -9.79 10.50 -15.48
C VAL A 202 -9.09 9.19 -15.07
N LEU A 203 -9.59 8.04 -15.51
CA LEU A 203 -9.02 6.73 -15.20
C LEU A 203 -7.61 6.56 -15.79
N PHE A 204 -7.36 6.99 -17.04
CA PHE A 204 -6.04 6.92 -17.65
C PHE A 204 -5.07 7.90 -17.02
N SER A 205 -5.51 9.12 -16.64
CA SER A 205 -4.64 10.08 -15.95
C SER A 205 -4.23 9.59 -14.56
N MET A 206 -5.19 9.12 -13.76
CA MET A 206 -4.91 8.53 -12.45
C MET A 206 -4.10 7.22 -12.57
N GLY A 207 -4.44 6.39 -13.56
CA GLY A 207 -3.71 5.15 -13.88
C GLY A 207 -2.26 5.42 -14.27
N GLY A 208 -2.01 6.44 -15.10
CA GLY A 208 -0.67 6.89 -15.49
C GLY A 208 0.13 7.39 -14.28
N LEU A 209 -0.49 8.20 -13.41
CA LEU A 209 0.14 8.65 -12.17
C LEU A 209 0.51 7.47 -11.25
N THR A 210 -0.43 6.53 -11.03
CA THR A 210 -0.16 5.34 -10.20
C THR A 210 0.93 4.46 -10.80
N SER A 211 0.95 4.28 -12.12
CA SER A 211 1.97 3.50 -12.82
C SER A 211 3.35 4.15 -12.71
N ASN A 212 3.42 5.49 -12.85
CA ASN A 212 4.66 6.23 -12.66
C ASN A 212 5.18 6.12 -11.22
N MET A 213 4.30 6.29 -10.22
CA MET A 213 4.68 6.10 -8.82
C MET A 213 5.16 4.67 -8.55
N LEU A 214 4.48 3.65 -9.10
CA LEU A 214 4.90 2.25 -8.97
C LEU A 214 6.25 1.99 -9.63
N HIS A 215 6.51 2.62 -10.78
CA HIS A 215 7.82 2.57 -11.43
C HIS A 215 8.90 3.21 -10.54
N MET A 216 8.66 4.40 -9.96
CA MET A 216 9.59 5.04 -9.03
C MET A 216 9.85 4.19 -7.79
N VAL A 217 8.82 3.55 -7.24
CA VAL A 217 8.96 2.62 -6.11
C VAL A 217 9.83 1.44 -6.50
N ASN A 218 9.55 0.78 -7.63
CA ASN A 218 10.35 -0.36 -8.11
C ASN A 218 11.80 0.05 -8.42
N ALA A 219 12.02 1.22 -9.03
CA ALA A 219 13.35 1.76 -9.28
C ALA A 219 14.11 2.02 -7.97
N SER A 220 13.46 2.63 -6.96
CA SER A 220 14.07 2.87 -5.64
C SER A 220 14.38 1.58 -4.87
N VAL A 221 13.69 0.49 -5.19
CA VAL A 221 13.77 -0.82 -4.55
C VAL A 221 14.81 -1.72 -5.21
N SER A 222 15.27 -1.40 -6.42
CA SER A 222 16.32 -2.14 -7.14
C SER A 222 17.66 -2.24 -6.40
N HIS A 223 17.96 -1.31 -5.50
CA HIS A 223 19.15 -1.33 -4.65
C HIS A 223 18.99 -2.20 -3.39
N THR A 224 17.81 -2.74 -3.16
CA THR A 224 17.49 -3.58 -1.99
C THR A 224 17.36 -5.05 -2.43
N GLU A 225 17.50 -5.99 -1.49
CA GLU A 225 17.34 -7.43 -1.76
C GLU A 225 15.99 -7.80 -2.38
N TYR A 226 14.99 -6.93 -2.23
CA TYR A 226 13.67 -7.08 -2.83
C TYR A 226 13.70 -6.41 -4.20
N CYS A 227 13.59 -7.16 -5.30
CA CYS A 227 13.71 -6.56 -6.64
C CYS A 227 12.46 -5.76 -7.08
N ASN A 228 11.29 -5.96 -6.45
CA ASN A 228 10.01 -5.38 -6.88
C ASN A 228 9.03 -5.21 -5.70
N PHE A 229 8.02 -4.34 -5.86
CA PHE A 229 6.93 -4.16 -4.89
C PHE A 229 6.21 -5.48 -4.52
N TRP A 230 6.06 -6.39 -5.48
CA TRP A 230 5.50 -7.71 -5.23
C TRP A 230 6.39 -8.57 -4.32
N ALA A 231 7.71 -8.57 -4.56
CA ALA A 231 8.66 -9.27 -3.70
C ALA A 231 8.64 -8.72 -2.28
N MET A 232 8.50 -7.40 -2.13
CA MET A 232 8.31 -6.76 -0.82
C MET A 232 7.02 -7.24 -0.13
N THR A 233 5.91 -7.40 -0.88
CA THR A 233 4.66 -7.95 -0.33
C THR A 233 4.85 -9.37 0.20
N VAL A 234 5.54 -10.22 -0.57
CA VAL A 234 5.87 -11.59 -0.14
C VAL A 234 6.77 -11.57 1.11
N GLY A 235 7.80 -10.73 1.14
CA GLY A 235 8.70 -10.60 2.29
C GLY A 235 7.97 -10.14 3.56
N VAL A 236 7.06 -9.17 3.46
CA VAL A 236 6.23 -8.74 4.60
C VAL A 236 5.36 -9.88 5.10
N MET A 237 4.73 -10.66 4.20
CA MET A 237 3.91 -11.80 4.58
C MET A 237 4.74 -12.91 5.25
N GLN A 238 5.95 -13.17 4.77
CA GLN A 238 6.87 -14.13 5.39
C GLN A 238 7.29 -13.68 6.79
N LEU A 239 7.76 -12.44 6.94
CA LEU A 239 8.15 -11.90 8.25
C LEU A 239 6.96 -11.84 9.22
N PHE A 240 5.77 -11.54 8.72
CA PHE A 240 4.54 -11.59 9.50
C PHE A 240 4.26 -13.01 9.98
N TRP A 241 4.30 -13.99 9.08
CA TRP A 241 4.10 -15.41 9.39
C TRP A 241 5.11 -15.93 10.41
N GLU A 242 6.39 -15.64 10.23
CA GLU A 242 7.44 -16.00 11.18
C GLU A 242 7.20 -15.42 12.57
N ARG A 243 6.74 -14.16 12.67
CA ARG A 243 6.39 -13.55 13.96
C ARG A 243 5.23 -14.29 14.62
N ILE A 244 4.24 -14.76 13.86
CA ILE A 244 3.12 -15.57 14.39
C ILE A 244 3.65 -16.87 14.98
N CYS A 245 4.46 -17.60 14.21
CA CYS A 245 5.00 -18.90 14.62
C CYS A 245 5.93 -18.78 15.82
N LYS A 246 6.81 -17.77 15.85
CA LYS A 246 7.82 -17.60 16.92
C LYS A 246 7.24 -17.05 18.22
N LYS A 247 6.34 -16.05 18.18
CA LYS A 247 5.93 -15.34 19.41
C LYS A 247 4.75 -15.93 20.16
N LYS A 248 4.04 -16.95 19.65
CA LYS A 248 2.86 -17.61 20.29
C LYS A 248 1.87 -16.66 20.98
N GLY A 249 1.81 -15.40 20.55
CA GLY A 249 1.01 -14.38 21.21
C GLY A 249 -0.44 -14.52 20.79
N LEU A 250 -1.33 -14.81 21.74
CA LEU A 250 -2.79 -14.91 21.50
C LEU A 250 -3.35 -13.68 20.78
N VAL A 251 -2.86 -12.49 21.12
CA VAL A 251 -3.28 -11.22 20.48
C VAL A 251 -2.96 -11.22 18.99
N LEU A 252 -1.82 -11.76 18.60
CA LEU A 252 -1.40 -11.74 17.20
C LEU A 252 -2.24 -12.71 16.36
N VAL A 253 -2.55 -13.89 16.90
CA VAL A 253 -3.48 -14.84 16.27
C VAL A 253 -4.87 -14.22 16.12
N SER A 254 -5.37 -13.52 17.16
CA SER A 254 -6.67 -12.86 17.10
C SER A 254 -6.73 -11.78 15.99
N SER A 255 -5.65 -11.01 15.81
CA SER A 255 -5.56 -10.01 14.75
C SER A 255 -5.55 -10.63 13.35
N LEU A 256 -4.88 -11.77 13.18
CA LEU A 256 -4.90 -12.51 11.92
C LEU A 256 -6.31 -13.02 11.62
N MET A 257 -6.98 -13.63 12.61
CA MET A 257 -8.35 -14.12 12.44
C MET A 257 -9.31 -13.00 12.04
N TRP A 258 -9.17 -11.80 12.63
CA TRP A 258 -9.99 -10.65 12.26
C TRP A 258 -9.73 -10.18 10.83
N ASN A 259 -8.47 -10.13 10.39
CA ASN A 259 -8.12 -9.77 9.02
C ASN A 259 -8.63 -10.80 8.00
N VAL A 260 -8.52 -12.09 8.31
CA VAL A 260 -9.05 -13.17 7.46
C VAL A 260 -10.58 -13.10 7.40
N ALA A 261 -11.25 -12.90 8.54
CA ALA A 261 -12.71 -12.74 8.58
C ALA A 261 -13.16 -11.50 7.78
N ALA A 262 -12.46 -10.38 7.91
CA ALA A 262 -12.74 -9.17 7.13
C ALA A 262 -12.53 -9.41 5.63
N PHE A 263 -11.46 -10.12 5.24
CA PHE A 263 -11.18 -10.47 3.86
C PHE A 263 -12.24 -11.43 3.28
N ILE A 264 -12.65 -12.46 4.02
CA ILE A 264 -13.72 -13.38 3.62
C ILE A 264 -15.03 -12.62 3.48
N THR A 265 -15.36 -11.75 4.43
CA THR A 265 -16.56 -10.92 4.38
C THR A 265 -16.54 -10.04 3.14
N PHE A 266 -15.42 -9.37 2.87
CA PHE A 266 -15.23 -8.57 1.66
C PHE A 266 -15.42 -9.39 0.38
N LEU A 267 -14.80 -10.57 0.27
CA LEU A 267 -14.96 -11.46 -0.88
C LEU A 267 -16.40 -11.95 -1.03
N SER A 268 -17.10 -12.26 0.06
CA SER A 268 -18.49 -12.73 0.03
C SER A 268 -19.48 -11.64 -0.44
N LEU A 269 -19.11 -10.37 -0.30
CA LEU A 269 -19.91 -9.25 -0.80
C LEU A 269 -19.80 -9.11 -2.33
N ILE A 270 -18.71 -9.57 -2.95
CA ILE A 270 -18.51 -9.45 -4.41
C ILE A 270 -19.60 -10.21 -5.21
N PRO A 271 -19.88 -11.51 -4.97
CA PRO A 271 -20.95 -12.20 -5.68
C PRO A 271 -22.34 -11.61 -5.44
N ARG A 272 -22.62 -11.17 -4.20
CA ARG A 272 -23.91 -10.54 -3.85
C ARG A 272 -24.14 -9.26 -4.64
N MET A 273 -23.06 -8.49 -4.88
CA MET A 273 -23.11 -7.30 -5.71
C MET A 273 -23.50 -7.64 -7.16
N PHE A 274 -22.94 -8.70 -7.74
CA PHE A 274 -23.34 -9.15 -9.09
C PHE A 274 -24.78 -9.69 -9.12
N HIS A 275 -25.21 -10.46 -8.12
CA HIS A 275 -26.56 -11.03 -8.10
C HIS A 275 -27.67 -9.97 -7.97
N TYR A 276 -27.44 -8.89 -7.22
CA TYR A 276 -28.39 -7.77 -7.17
C TYR A 276 -28.57 -7.08 -8.52
N THR A 277 -27.62 -7.27 -9.45
CA THR A 277 -27.71 -6.67 -10.76
C THR A 277 -28.68 -7.39 -11.69
N ASP A 278 -28.81 -8.71 -11.61
CA ASP A 278 -29.62 -9.45 -12.59
C ASP A 278 -31.13 -9.30 -12.37
N ILE A 279 -31.59 -9.24 -11.11
CA ILE A 279 -33.02 -9.15 -10.75
C ILE A 279 -33.69 -7.88 -11.31
N LYS A 280 -32.98 -6.75 -11.34
CA LYS A 280 -33.54 -5.49 -11.84
C LYS A 280 -33.70 -5.44 -13.35
N GLU A 281 -32.90 -6.21 -14.09
CA GLU A 281 -32.95 -6.23 -15.55
C GLU A 281 -34.10 -7.12 -16.04
N SER A 282 -34.38 -8.22 -15.33
CA SER A 282 -35.56 -9.04 -15.59
C SER A 282 -36.87 -8.30 -15.31
N ASP A 283 -36.94 -7.50 -14.23
CA ASP A 283 -38.16 -6.75 -13.91
C ASP A 283 -38.46 -5.61 -14.90
N MET A 284 -37.42 -5.04 -15.54
CA MET A 284 -37.60 -4.02 -16.59
C MET A 284 -37.99 -4.62 -17.96
N MET A 285 -37.64 -5.88 -18.24
CA MET A 285 -38.08 -6.56 -19.46
C MET A 285 -39.50 -7.13 -19.36
N ILE A 286 -40.05 -7.26 -18.15
CA ILE A 286 -41.46 -7.57 -17.91
C ILE A 286 -42.23 -6.25 -17.73
N ALA A 287 -42.06 -5.31 -18.66
CA ALA A 287 -43.09 -4.32 -18.93
C ALA A 287 -43.97 -4.92 -20.04
N PRO A 288 -45.07 -5.61 -19.68
CA PRO A 288 -45.93 -6.24 -20.67
C PRO A 288 -46.51 -5.17 -21.59
N ASP A 289 -46.71 -5.55 -22.86
CA ASP A 289 -47.36 -4.83 -23.97
C ASP A 289 -48.83 -4.40 -23.69
N GLY A 290 -49.13 -3.97 -22.45
CA GLY A 290 -50.47 -3.90 -21.90
C GLY A 290 -51.07 -2.51 -21.71
N ILE A 291 -50.33 -1.41 -21.92
CA ILE A 291 -50.95 -0.07 -22.00
C ILE A 291 -51.19 0.24 -23.47
N LYS A 292 -52.26 -0.37 -23.99
CA LYS A 292 -53.03 0.21 -25.10
C LYS A 292 -53.40 1.62 -24.67
N THR A 293 -52.69 2.61 -25.20
CA THR A 293 -53.10 4.01 -25.20
C THR A 293 -54.43 4.09 -25.96
N ASN A 294 -55.52 3.91 -25.21
CA ASN A 294 -56.85 4.04 -25.75
C ASN A 294 -57.08 5.54 -26.04
N LYS A 295 -56.92 5.87 -27.33
CA LYS A 295 -57.52 6.97 -28.06
C LYS A 295 -58.60 7.73 -27.28
N LYS A 296 -58.42 9.05 -27.15
CA LYS A 296 -59.54 9.96 -27.43
C LYS A 296 -59.04 11.29 -28.00
N TRP A 297 -59.00 11.34 -29.33
CA TRP A 297 -59.23 12.54 -30.12
C TRP A 297 -60.56 13.19 -29.70
N ARG A 298 -60.57 14.51 -29.42
CA ARG A 298 -61.70 15.50 -29.47
C ARG A 298 -61.38 16.66 -28.51
N LYS A 299 -61.46 17.95 -28.85
CA LYS A 299 -61.78 18.71 -30.08
C LYS A 299 -61.02 20.05 -30.00
N PRO A 300 -60.74 20.73 -31.14
CA PRO A 300 -60.51 22.17 -31.11
C PRO A 300 -61.82 22.86 -30.71
N ILE A 301 -61.76 23.70 -29.67
CA ILE A 301 -62.77 24.75 -29.45
C ILE A 301 -62.18 25.99 -30.10
N GLY A 302 -62.89 26.48 -31.12
CA GLY A 302 -62.53 27.69 -31.86
C GLY A 302 -63.05 28.97 -31.20
N ASP A 303 -62.65 30.06 -31.85
CA ASP A 303 -62.99 31.48 -31.75
C ASP A 303 -62.46 32.25 -30.52
#